data_AF-A0A517QDF6-F1
#
_entry.id   AF-A0A517QDF6-F1
#
_cell.length_a   1.000
_cell.length_b   1.000
_cell.length_c   1.000
_cell.angle_alpha   90.00
_cell.angle_beta   90.00
_cell.angle_gamma   90.00
#
_symmetry.space_group_name_H-M   'P 1'
#
loop_
_entity.id
_entity.type
_entity.pdbx_description
1 polymer ?
#
loop_
_entity_poly.entity_id
_entity_poly.type
_entity_poly.pdbx_seq_one_letter_code
_entity_poly.pdbx_strand_id
1 'polypeptide(L)'
;MSDSMKISTDDLHSPQVDEYVELQSFLRRDPGPINDRPWIVRVIFANWFYLALAGGAGGFTGWLILEPFFDDNVVREGEIDLGAALLFPVTAAFVGLFLGSAEGLICRNPLRALKSSVVSLAVGFIGGLIALIPTGIVFGIMSGIALSMMDNPVEGEMPGGMALLILMMGRAAGWSIISIPAGIGQGIALKEKKVIINGLVGAMLGGLIGGLLFDPISLVLVSDDGQATYSRAVGLTTVGIFVGLFIGLVEGWTKTAWVLMQKGPLAGKQFIIYKDTTVLGSSPKADIYLFKDDAIEPRHALIVNRGGRFEIEDCSTPDGTYVNGIPVTHTILQDKDQIVLGKTVLEFSFKENTN
;
A
#
# COMPACT_ATOMS: atom_id res chain seq x y z
N MET A 1 -1.83 -55.03 41.77
CA MET A 1 -1.04 -53.78 41.64
C MET A 1 -1.08 -53.42 40.17
N SER A 2 -1.67 -52.28 39.81
CA SER A 2 -1.68 -51.81 38.42
C SER A 2 -0.28 -51.31 38.10
N ASP A 3 0.41 -51.97 37.17
CA ASP A 3 1.71 -51.49 36.70
C ASP A 3 1.52 -50.10 36.10
N SER A 4 2.18 -49.12 36.71
CA SER A 4 2.22 -47.75 36.22
C SER A 4 2.96 -47.77 34.88
N MET A 5 2.22 -47.58 33.79
CA MET A 5 2.79 -47.37 32.47
C MET A 5 3.63 -46.08 32.52
N LYS A 6 4.95 -46.22 32.47
CA LYS A 6 5.90 -45.10 32.43
C LYS A 6 6.33 -44.93 30.97
N ILE A 7 5.87 -43.86 30.36
CA ILE A 7 6.31 -43.44 29.02
C ILE A 7 7.65 -42.72 29.19
N SER A 8 8.71 -43.22 28.54
CA SER A 8 10.03 -42.59 28.53
C SER A 8 10.19 -41.68 27.30
N THR A 9 11.19 -40.79 27.31
CA THR A 9 11.54 -39.95 26.15
C THR A 9 11.94 -40.75 24.91
N ASP A 10 12.43 -41.97 25.08
CA ASP A 10 12.82 -42.84 23.96
C ASP A 10 11.57 -43.45 23.29
N ASP A 11 10.49 -43.66 24.04
CA ASP A 11 9.21 -44.16 23.50
C ASP A 11 8.52 -43.11 22.61
N LEU A 12 8.75 -41.82 22.88
CA LEU A 12 8.22 -40.68 22.12
C LEU A 12 8.81 -40.57 20.70
N HIS A 13 10.00 -41.13 20.46
CA HIS A 13 10.70 -41.12 19.18
C HIS A 13 10.86 -42.53 18.60
N SER A 14 9.97 -43.45 18.99
CA SER A 14 9.95 -44.77 18.39
C SER A 14 9.45 -44.70 16.94
N PRO A 15 9.95 -45.55 16.03
CA PRO A 15 9.54 -45.53 14.62
C PRO A 15 8.02 -45.66 14.41
N GLN A 16 7.33 -46.36 15.31
CA GLN A 16 5.88 -46.55 15.27
C GLN A 16 5.11 -45.29 15.66
N VAL A 17 5.62 -44.53 16.63
CA VAL A 17 5.05 -43.24 17.02
C VAL A 17 5.32 -42.22 15.93
N ASP A 18 6.52 -42.19 15.37
CA ASP A 18 6.86 -41.29 14.26
C ASP A 18 6.01 -41.60 13.01
N GLU A 19 5.85 -42.87 12.63
CA GLU A 19 4.97 -43.28 11.52
C GLU A 19 3.51 -42.91 11.78
N TYR A 20 3.02 -43.09 13.01
CA TYR A 20 1.67 -42.70 13.39
C TYR A 20 1.48 -41.18 13.38
N VAL A 21 2.48 -40.42 13.84
CA VAL A 21 2.48 -38.95 13.81
C VAL A 21 2.55 -38.46 12.37
N GLU A 22 3.38 -39.05 11.52
CA GLU A 22 3.44 -38.73 10.09
C GLU A 22 2.11 -39.04 9.40
N LEU A 23 1.51 -40.20 9.65
CA LEU A 23 0.20 -40.57 9.12
C LEU A 23 -0.90 -39.61 9.60
N GLN A 24 -0.93 -39.27 10.90
CA GLN A 24 -1.86 -38.28 11.44
C GLN A 24 -1.62 -36.89 10.85
N SER A 25 -0.37 -36.48 10.66
CA SER A 25 -0.02 -35.19 10.05
C SER A 25 -0.45 -35.12 8.59
N PHE A 26 -0.31 -36.22 7.85
CA PHE A 26 -0.76 -36.37 6.47
C PHE A 26 -2.30 -36.31 6.40
N LEU A 27 -3.00 -37.03 7.28
CA LEU A 27 -4.47 -37.03 7.36
C LEU A 27 -5.03 -35.67 7.77
N ARG A 28 -4.34 -34.96 8.67
CA ARG A 28 -4.69 -33.62 9.12
C ARG A 28 -4.21 -32.53 8.16
N ARG A 29 -3.43 -32.84 7.12
CA ARG A 29 -2.71 -31.82 6.33
C ARG A 29 -1.99 -30.79 7.22
N ASP A 30 -1.35 -31.26 8.29
CA ASP A 30 -0.52 -30.39 9.14
C ASP A 30 0.63 -29.85 8.29
N PRO A 31 0.78 -28.52 8.15
CA PRO A 31 1.80 -27.95 7.29
C PRO A 31 3.23 -28.14 7.82
N GLY A 32 3.40 -28.65 9.04
CA GLY A 32 4.68 -28.83 9.71
C GLY A 32 5.24 -27.51 10.29
N PRO A 33 6.49 -27.51 10.78
CA PRO A 33 7.07 -26.33 11.42
C PRO A 33 7.24 -25.18 10.43
N ILE A 34 6.70 -24.02 10.79
CA ILE A 34 6.74 -22.81 9.97
C ILE A 34 7.94 -21.98 10.41
N ASN A 35 9.04 -22.08 9.66
CA ASN A 35 10.27 -21.37 10.00
C ASN A 35 10.08 -19.85 9.99
N ASP A 36 10.72 -19.19 10.96
CA ASP A 36 10.76 -17.74 11.03
C ASP A 36 11.46 -17.16 9.80
N ARG A 37 10.79 -16.20 9.18
CA ARG A 37 11.26 -15.61 7.92
C ARG A 37 12.40 -14.63 8.15
N PRO A 38 13.35 -14.53 7.20
CA PRO A 38 14.30 -13.45 7.18
C PRO A 38 13.59 -12.10 7.23
N TRP A 39 14.10 -11.19 8.06
CA TRP A 39 13.51 -9.86 8.24
C TRP A 39 13.37 -9.10 6.92
N ILE A 40 14.28 -9.31 5.97
CA ILE A 40 14.26 -8.63 4.67
C ILE A 40 13.03 -9.00 3.82
N VAL A 41 12.58 -10.25 3.90
CA VAL A 41 11.36 -10.70 3.20
C VAL A 41 10.13 -10.02 3.79
N ARG A 42 10.11 -9.83 5.11
CA ARG A 42 9.02 -9.11 5.80
C ARG A 42 8.96 -7.65 5.33
N VAL A 43 10.11 -7.00 5.14
CA VAL A 43 10.18 -5.62 4.63
C VAL A 43 9.72 -5.53 3.18
N ILE A 44 10.21 -6.41 2.29
CA ILE A 44 9.85 -6.39 0.87
C ILE A 44 8.34 -6.55 0.66
N PHE A 45 7.70 -7.42 1.44
CA PHE A 45 6.25 -7.62 1.37
C PHE A 45 5.42 -6.67 2.24
N ALA A 46 6.06 -5.77 3.00
CA ALA A 46 5.34 -4.78 3.77
C ALA A 46 4.73 -3.72 2.86
N ASN A 47 3.43 -3.45 3.04
CA ASN A 47 2.68 -2.52 2.21
C ASN A 47 3.34 -1.13 2.15
N TRP A 48 3.78 -0.61 3.30
CA TRP A 48 4.47 0.68 3.38
C TRP A 48 5.75 0.74 2.56
N PHE A 49 6.45 -0.38 2.35
CA PHE A 49 7.73 -0.41 1.64
C PHE A 49 7.54 -0.39 0.13
N TYR A 50 6.82 -1.36 -0.42
CA TYR A 50 6.64 -1.44 -1.86
C TYR A 50 5.76 -0.32 -2.40
N LEU A 51 4.80 0.21 -1.61
CA LEU A 51 4.03 1.39 -2.01
C LEU A 51 4.89 2.65 -2.02
N ALA A 52 5.82 2.82 -1.06
CA ALA A 52 6.77 3.93 -1.10
C ALA A 52 7.65 3.89 -2.35
N LEU A 53 8.18 2.72 -2.72
CA LEU A 53 8.94 2.55 -3.97
C LEU A 53 8.10 2.84 -5.21
N ALA A 54 6.86 2.34 -5.25
CA ALA A 54 5.95 2.59 -6.36
C ALA A 54 5.60 4.08 -6.50
N GLY A 55 5.25 4.73 -5.38
CA GLY A 55 4.97 6.16 -5.36
C GLY A 55 6.18 6.99 -5.79
N GLY A 56 7.38 6.67 -5.30
CA GLY A 56 8.62 7.31 -5.72
C GLY A 56 8.90 7.16 -7.21
N ALA A 57 8.75 5.94 -7.76
CA ALA A 57 8.88 5.69 -9.18
C ALA A 57 7.86 6.46 -10.01
N GLY A 58 6.62 6.60 -9.52
CA GLY A 58 5.60 7.44 -10.14
C GLY A 58 5.94 8.92 -10.12
N GLY A 59 6.46 9.44 -9.00
CA GLY A 59 6.90 10.83 -8.88
C GLY A 59 8.05 11.15 -9.84
N PHE A 60 9.05 10.26 -9.89
CA PHE A 60 10.18 10.37 -10.82
C PHE A 60 9.73 10.29 -12.28
N THR A 61 8.81 9.38 -12.61
CA THR A 61 8.30 9.22 -13.99
C THR A 61 7.50 10.44 -14.42
N GLY A 62 6.66 10.99 -13.53
CA GLY A 62 5.91 12.22 -13.81
C GLY A 62 6.83 13.40 -14.09
N TRP A 63 7.87 13.56 -13.29
CA TRP A 63 8.95 14.52 -13.54
C TRP A 63 9.63 14.27 -14.89
N LEU A 64 10.10 13.06 -15.16
CA LEU A 64 10.85 12.71 -16.37
C LEU A 64 10.09 13.02 -17.67
N ILE A 65 8.77 12.82 -17.66
CA ILE A 65 7.91 13.07 -18.82
C ILE A 65 7.72 14.57 -19.07
N LEU A 66 7.66 15.35 -18.01
CA LEU A 66 7.26 16.76 -18.10
C LEU A 66 8.44 17.72 -18.14
N GLU A 67 9.56 17.37 -17.51
CA GLU A 67 10.78 18.18 -17.45
C GLU A 67 11.20 18.74 -18.82
N PRO A 68 11.19 17.96 -19.93
CA PRO A 68 11.60 18.48 -21.24
C PRO A 68 10.71 19.61 -21.79
N PHE A 69 9.53 19.79 -21.22
CA PHE A 69 8.54 20.80 -21.63
C PHE A 69 8.42 21.96 -20.62
N PHE A 70 9.28 21.99 -19.60
CA PHE A 70 9.26 22.98 -18.55
C PHE A 70 10.33 24.05 -18.82
N ASP A 71 9.92 25.32 -18.94
CA ASP A 71 10.85 26.44 -19.09
C ASP A 71 10.80 27.36 -17.86
N ASP A 72 11.86 27.28 -17.04
CA ASP A 72 11.99 28.10 -15.82
C ASP A 72 11.99 29.61 -16.13
N ASN A 73 12.38 30.04 -17.33
CA ASN A 73 12.40 31.46 -17.72
C ASN A 73 10.99 32.01 -17.98
N VAL A 74 10.18 31.27 -18.73
CA VAL A 74 8.79 31.63 -19.05
C VAL A 74 7.96 31.77 -17.77
N VAL A 75 8.16 30.86 -16.82
CA VAL A 75 7.52 30.92 -15.49
C VAL A 75 7.94 32.17 -14.72
N ARG A 76 9.24 32.51 -14.75
CA ARG A 76 9.76 33.69 -14.06
C ARG A 76 9.22 35.01 -14.64
N GLU A 77 8.96 35.04 -15.94
CA GLU A 77 8.35 36.19 -16.63
C GLU A 77 6.84 36.33 -16.39
N GLY A 78 6.23 35.38 -15.66
CA GLY A 78 4.82 35.40 -15.30
C GLY A 78 3.88 34.95 -16.43
N GLU A 79 4.43 34.36 -17.49
CA GLU A 79 3.66 33.77 -18.58
C GLU A 79 3.16 32.36 -18.22
N ILE A 80 2.12 31.90 -18.94
CA ILE A 80 1.56 30.56 -18.71
C ILE A 80 2.46 29.53 -19.38
N ASP A 81 3.32 28.90 -18.60
CA ASP A 81 4.05 27.71 -19.02
C ASP A 81 3.16 26.47 -18.87
N LEU A 82 2.96 25.74 -19.98
CA LEU A 82 2.13 24.53 -19.99
C LEU A 82 2.78 23.41 -19.16
N GLY A 83 4.11 23.33 -19.13
CA GLY A 83 4.86 22.41 -18.28
C GLY A 83 4.56 22.68 -16.80
N ALA A 84 4.62 23.93 -16.36
CA ALA A 84 4.30 24.33 -15.00
C ALA A 84 2.83 24.06 -14.64
N ALA A 85 1.89 24.36 -15.54
CA ALA A 85 0.48 24.11 -15.32
C ALA A 85 0.15 22.61 -15.17
N LEU A 86 0.91 21.74 -15.86
CA LEU A 86 0.70 20.29 -15.85
C LEU A 86 1.57 19.53 -14.84
N LEU A 87 2.47 20.20 -14.12
CA LEU A 87 3.40 19.57 -13.16
C LEU A 87 2.70 18.67 -12.16
N PHE A 88 1.73 19.23 -11.43
CA PHE A 88 1.02 18.46 -10.42
C PHE A 88 0.03 17.45 -11.00
N PRO A 89 -0.80 17.77 -12.00
CA PRO A 89 -1.66 16.77 -12.64
C PRO A 89 -0.92 15.56 -13.19
N VAL A 90 0.19 15.76 -13.91
CA VAL A 90 0.97 14.66 -14.49
C VAL A 90 1.66 13.87 -13.38
N THR A 91 2.27 14.53 -12.41
CA THR A 91 2.89 13.84 -11.26
C THR A 91 1.86 13.01 -10.49
N ALA A 92 0.70 13.58 -10.15
CA ALA A 92 -0.37 12.86 -9.46
C ALA A 92 -0.90 11.68 -10.27
N ALA A 93 -1.00 11.82 -11.59
CA ALA A 93 -1.38 10.73 -12.50
C ALA A 93 -0.39 9.57 -12.43
N PHE A 94 0.92 9.83 -12.53
CA PHE A 94 1.92 8.77 -12.50
C PHE A 94 2.13 8.17 -11.10
N VAL A 95 2.11 8.97 -10.04
CA VAL A 95 2.08 8.44 -8.66
C VAL A 95 0.88 7.52 -8.48
N GLY A 96 -0.32 7.95 -8.88
CA GLY A 96 -1.53 7.13 -8.85
C GLY A 96 -1.40 5.85 -9.68
N LEU A 97 -0.88 5.94 -10.92
CA LEU A 97 -0.67 4.78 -11.81
C LEU A 97 0.18 3.72 -11.13
N PHE A 98 1.35 4.11 -10.59
CA PHE A 98 2.28 3.17 -9.99
C PHE A 98 1.71 2.56 -8.71
N LEU A 99 1.11 3.37 -7.83
CA LEU A 99 0.44 2.88 -6.62
C LEU A 99 -0.70 1.90 -6.96
N GLY A 100 -1.54 2.25 -7.94
CA GLY A 100 -2.62 1.38 -8.42
C GLY A 100 -2.11 0.05 -8.99
N SER A 101 -0.97 0.07 -9.67
CA SER A 101 -0.36 -1.15 -10.23
C SER A 101 0.30 -2.05 -9.18
N ALA A 102 0.83 -1.47 -8.10
CA ALA A 102 1.77 -2.12 -7.18
C ALA A 102 1.22 -3.42 -6.58
N GLU A 103 0.01 -3.38 -6.04
CA GLU A 103 -0.59 -4.57 -5.40
C GLU A 103 -0.87 -5.68 -6.41
N GLY A 104 -1.33 -5.35 -7.61
CA GLY A 104 -1.54 -6.33 -8.67
C GLY A 104 -0.24 -6.97 -9.13
N LEU A 105 0.85 -6.21 -9.23
CA LEU A 105 2.18 -6.73 -9.60
C LEU A 105 2.74 -7.66 -8.50
N ILE A 106 2.69 -7.24 -7.24
CA ILE A 106 3.14 -8.04 -6.09
C ILE A 106 2.34 -9.33 -5.98
N CYS A 107 1.02 -9.26 -6.13
CA CYS A 107 0.13 -10.43 -6.05
C CYS A 107 0.03 -11.22 -7.36
N ARG A 108 0.88 -10.93 -8.37
CA ARG A 108 0.90 -11.59 -9.69
C ARG A 108 -0.46 -11.61 -10.41
N ASN A 109 -1.28 -10.58 -10.20
CA ASN A 109 -2.57 -10.37 -10.84
C ASN A 109 -2.49 -9.21 -11.87
N PRO A 110 -2.11 -9.47 -13.13
CA PRO A 110 -1.88 -8.42 -14.12
C PRO A 110 -3.17 -7.69 -14.51
N LEU A 111 -4.32 -8.36 -14.47
CA LEU A 111 -5.61 -7.73 -14.77
C LEU A 111 -5.97 -6.70 -13.69
N ARG A 112 -5.78 -7.05 -12.41
CA ARG A 112 -5.96 -6.11 -11.29
C ARG A 112 -4.98 -4.94 -11.37
N ALA A 113 -3.71 -5.22 -11.70
CA ALA A 113 -2.69 -4.18 -11.86
C ALA A 113 -3.10 -3.18 -12.95
N LEU A 114 -3.48 -3.67 -14.14
CA LEU A 114 -3.85 -2.84 -15.28
C LEU A 114 -5.12 -2.02 -15.03
N LYS A 115 -6.17 -2.65 -14.49
CA LYS A 115 -7.42 -1.94 -14.19
C LYS A 115 -7.19 -0.82 -13.19
N SER A 116 -6.45 -1.11 -12.13
CA SER A 116 -6.19 -0.14 -11.06
C SER A 116 -5.24 0.96 -11.53
N SER A 117 -4.23 0.64 -12.35
CA SER A 117 -3.31 1.62 -12.90
C SER A 117 -4.00 2.62 -13.83
N VAL A 118 -4.90 2.16 -14.72
CA VAL A 118 -5.64 3.03 -15.66
C VAL A 118 -6.60 3.95 -14.90
N VAL A 119 -7.37 3.42 -13.95
CA VAL A 119 -8.29 4.24 -13.14
C VAL A 119 -7.51 5.25 -12.31
N SER A 120 -6.44 4.84 -11.64
CA SER A 120 -5.63 5.75 -10.83
C SER A 120 -4.91 6.82 -11.65
N LEU A 121 -4.45 6.50 -12.87
CA LEU A 121 -3.89 7.49 -13.79
C LEU A 121 -4.92 8.58 -14.12
N ALA A 122 -6.14 8.18 -14.50
CA ALA A 122 -7.20 9.11 -14.86
C ALA A 122 -7.65 9.95 -13.65
N VAL A 123 -7.84 9.31 -12.49
CA VAL A 123 -8.20 10.01 -11.24
C VAL A 123 -7.10 10.97 -10.81
N GLY A 124 -5.84 10.56 -10.88
CA GLY A 124 -4.69 11.40 -10.56
C GLY A 124 -4.60 12.62 -11.46
N PHE A 125 -4.77 12.44 -12.78
CA PHE A 125 -4.71 13.55 -13.74
C PHE A 125 -5.88 14.53 -13.59
N ILE A 126 -7.13 14.02 -13.66
CA ILE A 126 -8.33 14.86 -13.61
C ILE A 126 -8.48 15.48 -12.22
N GLY A 127 -8.29 14.68 -11.17
CA GLY A 127 -8.35 15.17 -9.80
C GLY A 127 -7.21 16.15 -9.51
N GLY A 128 -6.02 15.95 -10.07
CA GLY A 128 -4.91 16.89 -9.97
C GLY A 128 -5.25 18.25 -10.58
N LEU A 129 -5.86 18.27 -11.78
CA LEU A 129 -6.35 19.51 -12.41
C LEU A 129 -7.37 20.24 -11.52
N ILE A 130 -8.32 19.50 -10.95
CA ILE A 130 -9.34 20.08 -10.05
C ILE A 130 -8.68 20.62 -8.76
N ALA A 131 -7.73 19.87 -8.20
CA ALA A 131 -7.07 20.21 -6.95
C ALA A 131 -6.09 21.38 -7.07
N LEU A 132 -5.71 21.81 -8.29
CA LEU A 132 -4.92 23.03 -8.52
C LEU A 132 -5.62 24.27 -7.97
N ILE A 133 -6.95 24.36 -8.08
CA ILE A 133 -7.72 25.54 -7.64
C ILE A 133 -7.60 25.74 -6.12
N PRO A 134 -8.03 24.80 -5.24
CA PRO A 134 -7.89 24.98 -3.81
C PRO A 134 -6.43 25.05 -3.36
N THR A 135 -5.52 24.33 -4.04
CA THR A 135 -4.08 24.41 -3.76
C THR A 135 -3.54 25.82 -4.02
N GLY A 136 -3.89 26.42 -5.16
CA GLY A 136 -3.48 27.77 -5.52
C GLY A 136 -4.05 28.84 -4.59
N ILE A 137 -5.30 28.68 -4.12
CA ILE A 137 -5.90 29.57 -3.13
C ILE A 137 -5.12 29.51 -1.81
N VAL A 138 -4.88 28.31 -1.27
CA VAL A 138 -4.15 28.12 -0.01
C VAL A 138 -2.74 28.68 -0.12
N PHE A 139 -2.01 28.30 -1.18
CA PHE A 139 -0.65 28.76 -1.37
C PHE A 139 -0.57 30.28 -1.61
N GLY A 140 -1.49 30.85 -2.37
CA GLY A 140 -1.57 32.29 -2.61
C GLY A 140 -1.83 33.10 -1.35
N ILE A 141 -2.76 32.66 -0.49
CA ILE A 141 -3.03 33.32 0.81
C ILE A 141 -1.77 33.28 1.68
N MET A 142 -1.15 32.11 1.82
CA MET A 142 0.03 31.94 2.66
C MET A 142 1.23 32.71 2.12
N SER A 143 1.38 32.80 0.80
CA SER A 143 2.40 33.62 0.16
C SER A 143 2.19 35.11 0.40
N GLY A 144 0.95 35.59 0.37
CA GLY A 144 0.61 36.97 0.73
C GLY A 144 0.93 37.29 2.19
N ILE A 145 0.66 36.36 3.11
CA ILE A 145 1.01 36.51 4.53
C ILE A 145 2.54 36.51 4.73
N ALA A 146 3.26 35.63 4.03
CA ALA A 146 4.72 35.60 4.11
C ALA A 146 5.33 36.91 3.61
N LEU A 147 4.82 37.44 2.49
CA LEU A 147 5.30 38.70 1.90
C LEU A 147 5.04 39.91 2.82
N SER A 148 3.90 39.95 3.53
CA SER A 148 3.60 41.04 4.46
C SER A 148 4.49 41.07 5.71
N MET A 149 5.24 40.00 5.96
CA MET A 149 6.22 39.92 7.05
C MET A 149 7.62 40.40 6.63
N MET A 150 7.82 40.75 5.36
CA MET A 150 9.11 41.19 4.83
C MET A 150 9.21 42.72 4.83
N ASP A 151 10.29 43.28 5.41
CA ASP A 151 10.50 44.73 5.45
C ASP A 151 10.88 45.32 4.08
N ASN A 152 11.62 44.58 3.25
CA ASN A 152 12.03 44.97 1.89
C ASN A 152 12.11 43.73 0.97
N PRO A 153 10.98 43.25 0.43
CA PRO A 153 11.00 42.10 -0.49
C PRO A 153 11.71 42.46 -1.80
N VAL A 154 12.79 41.74 -2.11
CA VAL A 154 13.47 41.78 -3.40
C VAL A 154 12.85 40.72 -4.30
N GLU A 155 12.43 41.09 -5.51
CA GLU A 155 11.86 40.15 -6.48
C GLU A 155 12.85 39.03 -6.81
N GLY A 156 12.44 37.78 -6.59
CA GLY A 156 13.24 36.60 -6.89
C GLY A 156 14.14 36.10 -5.76
N GLU A 157 14.25 36.81 -4.64
CA GLU A 157 14.94 36.28 -3.45
C GLU A 157 13.99 35.47 -2.57
N MET A 158 14.46 34.32 -2.08
CA MET A 158 13.70 33.55 -1.10
C MET A 158 13.63 34.31 0.23
N PRO A 159 12.43 34.43 0.85
CA PRO A 159 12.32 35.04 2.17
C PRO A 159 13.10 34.24 3.20
N GLY A 160 13.62 34.94 4.21
CA GLY A 160 14.24 34.34 5.39
C GLY A 160 13.30 34.24 6.58
N GLY A 161 13.80 33.66 7.68
CA GLY A 161 13.17 33.72 9.00
C GLY A 161 11.73 33.19 9.04
N MET A 162 10.83 33.96 9.66
CA MET A 162 9.42 33.58 9.82
C MET A 162 8.66 33.53 8.49
N ALA A 163 8.97 34.42 7.55
CA ALA A 163 8.34 34.44 6.23
C ALA A 163 8.63 33.14 5.45
N LEU A 164 9.85 32.60 5.55
CA LEU A 164 10.20 31.29 4.99
C LEU A 164 9.34 30.17 5.59
N LEU A 165 9.20 30.16 6.92
CA LEU A 165 8.40 29.14 7.61
C LEU A 165 6.94 29.19 7.16
N ILE A 166 6.36 30.38 6.99
CA ILE A 166 4.99 30.54 6.52
C ILE A 166 4.84 30.02 5.08
N LEU A 167 5.81 30.30 4.20
CA LEU A 167 5.82 29.74 2.84
C LEU A 167 5.91 28.20 2.85
N MET A 168 6.80 27.63 3.65
CA MET A 168 6.95 26.18 3.80
C MET A 168 5.63 25.54 4.26
N MET A 169 4.97 26.15 5.26
CA MET A 169 3.68 25.69 5.76
C MET A 169 2.57 25.80 4.71
N GLY A 170 2.54 26.91 3.96
CA GLY A 170 1.59 27.10 2.87
C GLY A 170 1.79 26.09 1.73
N ARG A 171 3.05 25.80 1.39
CA ARG A 171 3.40 24.78 0.41
C ARG A 171 3.00 23.39 0.88
N ALA A 172 3.30 23.03 2.12
CA ALA A 172 2.90 21.77 2.73
C ALA A 172 1.38 21.59 2.72
N ALA A 173 0.63 22.64 3.08
CA ALA A 173 -0.83 22.61 3.04
C ALA A 173 -1.36 22.43 1.60
N GLY A 174 -0.81 23.16 0.63
CA GLY A 174 -1.14 22.99 -0.78
C GLY A 174 -0.82 21.58 -1.29
N TRP A 175 0.35 21.04 -0.94
CA TRP A 175 0.79 19.72 -1.37
C TRP A 175 0.00 18.59 -0.72
N SER A 176 -0.50 18.79 0.50
CA SER A 176 -1.46 17.89 1.14
C SER A 176 -2.75 17.77 0.31
N ILE A 177 -3.26 18.87 -0.24
CA ILE A 177 -4.47 18.90 -1.08
C ILE A 177 -4.20 18.29 -2.46
N ILE A 178 -3.14 18.74 -3.14
CA ILE A 178 -2.84 18.34 -4.52
C ILE A 178 -2.49 16.85 -4.64
N SER A 179 -2.06 16.21 -3.55
CA SER A 179 -1.69 14.79 -3.53
C SER A 179 -2.89 13.85 -3.38
N ILE A 180 -4.05 14.31 -2.88
CA ILE A 180 -5.25 13.48 -2.65
C ILE A 180 -5.63 12.61 -3.87
N PRO A 181 -5.69 13.16 -5.10
CA PRO A 181 -6.05 12.39 -6.29
C PRO A 181 -5.16 11.17 -6.53
N ALA A 182 -3.86 11.27 -6.24
CA ALA A 182 -2.91 10.18 -6.41
C ALA A 182 -3.18 9.01 -5.45
N GLY A 183 -3.72 9.29 -4.25
CA GLY A 183 -4.00 8.28 -3.24
C GLY A 183 -5.35 7.56 -3.39
N ILE A 184 -6.40 8.25 -3.85
CA ILE A 184 -7.77 7.70 -3.88
C ILE A 184 -8.06 6.78 -5.07
N GLY A 185 -7.24 6.84 -6.14
CA GLY A 185 -7.46 6.13 -7.38
C GLY A 185 -7.61 4.60 -7.22
N GLN A 186 -6.76 3.99 -6.40
CA GLN A 186 -6.78 2.54 -6.14
C GLN A 186 -8.09 2.12 -5.47
N GLY A 187 -8.54 2.88 -4.47
CA GLY A 187 -9.81 2.59 -3.78
C GLY A 187 -11.02 2.70 -4.70
N ILE A 188 -11.03 3.69 -5.60
CA ILE A 188 -12.08 3.84 -6.63
C ILE A 188 -12.07 2.66 -7.60
N ALA A 189 -10.89 2.21 -8.05
CA ALA A 189 -10.75 1.07 -8.95
C ALA A 189 -11.27 -0.25 -8.35
N LEU A 190 -11.03 -0.42 -7.05
CA LEU A 190 -11.46 -1.59 -6.27
C LEU A 190 -12.90 -1.47 -5.77
N LYS A 191 -13.50 -0.26 -5.81
CA LYS A 191 -14.81 0.07 -5.24
C LYS A 191 -14.88 -0.14 -3.72
N GLU A 192 -13.77 0.11 -3.02
CA GLU A 192 -13.64 -0.15 -1.58
C GLU A 192 -13.48 1.13 -0.78
N LYS A 193 -14.47 1.45 0.07
CA LYS A 193 -14.49 2.71 0.86
C LYS A 193 -13.30 2.84 1.80
N LYS A 194 -12.93 1.76 2.50
CA LYS A 194 -11.78 1.76 3.43
C LYS A 194 -10.48 2.07 2.69
N VAL A 195 -10.30 1.53 1.49
CA VAL A 195 -9.12 1.79 0.66
C VAL A 195 -9.09 3.23 0.17
N ILE A 196 -10.24 3.83 -0.19
CA ILE A 196 -10.35 5.26 -0.53
C ILE A 196 -9.91 6.13 0.65
N ILE A 197 -10.41 5.84 1.86
CA ILE A 197 -10.09 6.61 3.07
C ILE A 197 -8.59 6.48 3.41
N ASN A 198 -8.04 5.27 3.38
CA ASN A 198 -6.62 5.04 3.61
C ASN A 198 -5.75 5.80 2.60
N GLY A 199 -6.14 5.75 1.32
CA GLY A 199 -5.52 6.48 0.23
C GLY A 199 -5.53 7.99 0.44
N LEU A 200 -6.68 8.55 0.82
CA LEU A 200 -6.86 9.98 1.11
C LEU A 200 -5.97 10.44 2.25
N VAL A 201 -6.04 9.77 3.41
CA VAL A 201 -5.26 10.15 4.60
C VAL A 201 -3.76 10.00 4.32
N GLY A 202 -3.36 8.89 3.70
CA GLY A 202 -1.97 8.63 3.35
C GLY A 202 -1.40 9.66 2.38
N ALA A 203 -2.16 10.03 1.35
CA ALA A 203 -1.73 11.03 0.38
C ALA A 203 -1.64 12.44 0.96
N MET A 204 -2.57 12.84 1.84
CA MET A 204 -2.50 14.12 2.54
C MET A 204 -1.26 14.22 3.43
N LEU A 205 -0.99 13.19 4.24
CA LEU A 205 0.20 13.13 5.09
C LEU A 205 1.49 13.13 4.26
N GLY A 206 1.51 12.35 3.17
CA GLY A 206 2.65 12.28 2.28
C GLY A 206 2.93 13.59 1.56
N GLY A 207 1.89 14.25 1.05
CA GLY A 207 1.98 15.57 0.43
C GLY A 207 2.42 16.66 1.40
N LEU A 208 1.89 16.64 2.63
CA LEU A 208 2.29 17.57 3.69
C LEU A 208 3.79 17.46 3.98
N ILE A 209 4.29 16.25 4.25
CA ILE A 209 5.71 16.03 4.55
C ILE A 209 6.58 16.34 3.34
N GLY A 210 6.16 15.93 2.14
CA GLY A 210 6.87 16.26 0.91
C GLY A 210 6.98 17.78 0.68
N GLY A 211 5.92 18.53 0.96
CA GLY A 211 5.92 19.99 0.80
C GLY A 211 6.79 20.71 1.83
N LEU A 212 6.84 20.21 3.08
CA LEU A 212 7.75 20.71 4.12
C LEU A 212 9.22 20.46 3.77
N LEU A 213 9.53 19.35 3.12
CA LEU A 213 10.90 18.97 2.76
C LEU A 213 11.39 19.65 1.47
N PHE A 214 10.49 20.22 0.65
CA PHE A 214 10.87 20.77 -0.64
C PHE A 214 11.82 21.97 -0.56
N ASP A 215 11.59 22.94 0.36
CA ASP A 215 12.51 24.09 0.52
C ASP A 215 13.91 23.67 0.99
N PRO A 216 14.08 22.84 2.03
CA PRO A 216 15.41 22.33 2.39
C PRO A 216 16.12 21.59 1.24
N ILE A 217 15.38 20.80 0.45
CA ILE A 217 15.93 20.09 -0.70
C ILE A 217 16.37 21.08 -1.78
N SER A 218 15.55 22.09 -2.07
CA SER A 218 15.86 23.08 -3.11
C SER A 218 17.08 23.93 -2.75
N LEU A 219 17.26 24.28 -1.47
CA LEU A 219 18.42 25.02 -0.99
C LEU A 219 19.74 24.24 -1.09
N VAL A 220 19.70 22.92 -0.98
CA VAL A 220 20.90 22.06 -1.07
C VAL A 220 21.22 21.68 -2.51
N LEU A 221 20.21 21.62 -3.38
CA LEU A 221 20.33 21.16 -4.77
C LEU A 221 20.21 22.30 -5.79
N VAL A 222 20.67 23.50 -5.43
CA VAL A 222 20.70 24.65 -6.35
C VAL A 222 21.70 24.36 -7.47
N SER A 223 21.26 24.40 -8.72
CA SER A 223 22.12 24.34 -9.91
C SER A 223 22.72 25.72 -10.19
N ASP A 224 24.00 25.77 -10.57
CA ASP A 224 24.68 27.02 -10.96
C ASP A 224 24.01 27.72 -12.17
N ASP A 225 23.26 26.96 -12.97
CA ASP A 225 22.55 27.42 -14.16
C ASP A 225 21.21 28.12 -13.87
N GLY A 226 20.82 28.23 -12.59
CA GLY A 226 19.53 28.81 -12.17
C GLY A 226 18.29 27.94 -12.44
N GLN A 227 18.46 26.79 -13.11
CA GLN A 227 17.39 25.82 -13.35
C GLN A 227 17.11 24.95 -12.13
N ALA A 228 15.84 24.62 -11.91
CA ALA A 228 15.38 23.82 -10.77
C ALA A 228 15.18 22.33 -11.09
N THR A 229 15.76 21.83 -12.19
CA THR A 229 15.54 20.47 -12.70
C THR A 229 15.81 19.38 -11.66
N TYR A 230 16.99 19.38 -11.04
CA TYR A 230 17.37 18.33 -10.08
C TYR A 230 16.58 18.42 -8.76
N SER A 231 16.29 19.64 -8.30
CA SER A 231 15.49 19.84 -7.10
C SER A 231 14.03 19.41 -7.32
N ARG A 232 13.46 19.62 -8.51
CA ARG A 232 12.15 19.08 -8.90
C ARG A 232 12.16 17.56 -9.00
N ALA A 233 13.19 16.96 -9.61
CA ALA A 233 13.34 15.50 -9.69
C ALA A 233 13.31 14.85 -8.31
N VAL A 234 14.16 15.35 -7.40
CA VAL A 234 14.28 14.83 -6.04
C VAL A 234 13.00 15.14 -5.25
N GLY A 235 12.50 16.37 -5.30
CA GLY A 235 11.29 16.79 -4.60
C GLY A 235 10.06 15.96 -4.95
N LEU A 236 9.77 15.79 -6.25
CA LEU A 236 8.60 15.03 -6.71
C LEU A 236 8.74 13.52 -6.43
N THR A 237 9.96 12.98 -6.51
CA THR A 237 10.25 11.60 -6.10
C THR A 237 10.02 11.43 -4.60
N THR A 238 10.52 12.35 -3.77
CA THR A 238 10.34 12.34 -2.32
C THR A 238 8.87 12.41 -1.93
N VAL A 239 8.07 13.26 -2.57
CA VAL A 239 6.60 13.29 -2.38
C VAL A 239 6.00 11.93 -2.67
N GLY A 240 6.32 11.35 -3.83
CA GLY A 240 5.82 10.02 -4.21
C GLY A 240 6.17 8.95 -3.17
N ILE A 241 7.40 8.94 -2.66
CA ILE A 241 7.85 8.03 -1.60
C ILE A 241 6.98 8.20 -0.35
N PHE A 242 6.79 9.42 0.13
CA PHE A 242 6.02 9.67 1.35
C PHE A 242 4.53 9.38 1.17
N VAL A 243 3.94 9.70 0.02
CA VAL A 243 2.56 9.33 -0.31
C VAL A 243 2.39 7.81 -0.23
N GLY A 244 3.25 7.04 -0.91
CA GLY A 244 3.19 5.58 -0.86
C GLY A 244 3.45 5.00 0.54
N LEU A 245 4.43 5.55 1.26
CA LEU A 245 4.77 5.17 2.63
C LEU A 245 3.56 5.33 3.56
N PHE A 246 2.97 6.52 3.59
CA PHE A 246 1.86 6.82 4.50
C PHE A 246 0.58 6.08 4.11
N ILE A 247 0.31 5.84 2.83
CA ILE A 247 -0.82 4.96 2.43
C ILE A 247 -0.64 3.57 3.04
N GLY A 248 0.55 2.97 2.92
CA GLY A 248 0.80 1.64 3.47
C GLY A 248 0.84 1.61 5.01
N LEU A 249 1.28 2.69 5.67
CA LEU A 249 1.23 2.81 7.14
C LEU A 249 -0.21 2.94 7.64
N VAL A 250 -1.02 3.81 7.02
CA VAL A 250 -2.43 4.00 7.36
C VAL A 250 -3.19 2.70 7.16
N GLU A 251 -2.97 1.99 6.04
CA GLU A 251 -3.53 0.66 5.81
C GLU A 251 -3.14 -0.34 6.91
N GLY A 252 -1.89 -0.30 7.37
CA GLY A 252 -1.42 -1.11 8.49
C GLY A 252 -2.10 -0.77 9.82
N TRP A 253 -2.45 0.49 10.04
CA TRP A 253 -3.11 0.97 11.27
C TRP A 253 -4.62 0.72 11.28
N THR A 254 -5.27 0.80 10.12
CA THR A 254 -6.74 0.70 10.00
C THR A 254 -7.24 -0.71 9.69
N LYS A 255 -6.34 -1.67 9.39
CA LYS A 255 -6.74 -3.07 9.16
C LYS A 255 -7.39 -3.69 10.41
N THR A 256 -8.47 -4.42 10.18
CA THR A 256 -9.23 -5.13 11.23
C THR A 256 -9.00 -6.63 11.19
N ALA A 257 -8.86 -7.21 10.00
CA ALA A 257 -8.54 -8.62 9.82
C ALA A 257 -7.66 -8.80 8.59
N TRP A 258 -6.80 -9.81 8.62
CA TRP A 258 -5.90 -10.15 7.52
C TRP A 258 -5.55 -11.63 7.55
N VAL A 259 -5.12 -12.15 6.41
CA VAL A 259 -4.47 -13.46 6.33
C VAL A 259 -3.01 -13.28 5.91
N LEU A 260 -2.10 -13.94 6.62
CA LEU A 260 -0.68 -13.99 6.28
C LEU A 260 -0.42 -15.30 5.54
N MET A 261 0.06 -15.24 4.30
CA MET A 261 0.51 -16.46 3.64
C MET A 261 1.77 -16.96 4.32
N GLN A 262 1.70 -18.13 4.96
CA GLN A 262 2.78 -18.84 5.66
C GLN A 262 3.58 -19.75 4.71
N LYS A 263 2.89 -20.43 3.80
CA LYS A 263 3.48 -21.30 2.75
C LYS A 263 2.78 -21.06 1.42
N GLY A 264 3.55 -20.97 0.35
CA GLY A 264 3.04 -20.71 -1.01
C GLY A 264 3.88 -19.68 -1.77
N PRO A 265 3.51 -19.34 -3.03
CA PRO A 265 4.30 -18.46 -3.89
C PRO A 265 4.48 -17.03 -3.36
N LEU A 266 3.59 -16.57 -2.49
CA LEU A 266 3.62 -15.24 -1.86
C LEU A 266 3.90 -15.34 -0.34
N ALA A 267 4.63 -16.37 0.09
CA ALA A 267 5.02 -16.53 1.49
C ALA A 267 5.69 -15.25 2.00
N GLY A 268 5.04 -14.59 2.98
CA GLY A 268 5.45 -13.28 3.49
C GLY A 268 4.34 -12.25 3.38
N LYS A 269 3.50 -12.36 2.36
CA LYS A 269 2.46 -11.37 2.06
C LYS A 269 1.29 -11.48 3.03
N GLN A 270 0.86 -10.32 3.53
CA GLN A 270 -0.42 -10.15 4.22
C GLN A 270 -1.47 -9.68 3.22
N PHE A 271 -2.65 -10.30 3.26
CA PHE A 271 -3.84 -9.89 2.53
C PHE A 271 -4.85 -9.35 3.52
N ILE A 272 -5.22 -8.07 3.38
CA ILE A 272 -6.15 -7.41 4.31
C ILE A 272 -7.58 -7.69 3.85
N ILE A 273 -8.44 -8.03 4.81
CA ILE A 273 -9.85 -8.33 4.58
C ILE A 273 -10.65 -7.04 4.73
N TYR A 274 -11.09 -6.49 3.60
CA TYR A 274 -11.89 -5.27 3.54
C TYR A 274 -13.40 -5.52 3.47
N LYS A 275 -13.79 -6.57 2.74
CA LYS A 275 -15.17 -6.91 2.38
C LYS A 275 -15.83 -7.81 3.42
N ASP A 276 -17.16 -7.79 3.44
CA ASP A 276 -17.96 -8.70 4.26
C ASP A 276 -17.83 -10.15 3.77
N THR A 277 -17.66 -10.36 2.47
CA THR A 277 -17.31 -11.67 1.89
C THR A 277 -16.04 -11.51 1.08
N THR A 278 -15.01 -12.26 1.44
CA THR A 278 -13.72 -12.31 0.75
C THR A 278 -13.56 -13.68 0.09
N VAL A 279 -13.37 -13.69 -1.23
CA VAL A 279 -13.19 -14.92 -2.01
C VAL A 279 -11.71 -15.30 -2.09
N LEU A 280 -11.39 -16.55 -1.77
CA LEU A 280 -10.07 -17.16 -1.93
C LEU A 280 -10.14 -18.19 -3.06
N GLY A 281 -9.19 -18.16 -3.98
CA GLY A 281 -9.13 -19.14 -5.07
C GLY A 281 -8.08 -18.84 -6.14
N SER A 282 -7.98 -19.73 -7.12
CA SER A 282 -7.04 -19.66 -8.24
C SER A 282 -7.54 -18.82 -9.42
N SER A 283 -8.70 -18.18 -9.30
CA SER A 283 -9.13 -17.19 -10.27
C SER A 283 -8.48 -15.83 -10.01
N PRO A 284 -7.97 -15.12 -11.02
CA PRO A 284 -7.57 -13.72 -10.89
C PRO A 284 -8.72 -12.77 -10.50
N LYS A 285 -9.97 -13.25 -10.52
CA LYS A 285 -11.15 -12.53 -10.04
C LYS A 285 -11.41 -12.72 -8.54
N ALA A 286 -10.74 -13.66 -7.88
CA ALA A 286 -10.82 -13.83 -6.43
C ALA A 286 -10.21 -12.60 -5.73
N ASP A 287 -10.71 -12.29 -4.53
CA ASP A 287 -10.19 -11.17 -3.73
C ASP A 287 -8.76 -11.46 -3.25
N ILE A 288 -8.54 -12.72 -2.84
CA ILE A 288 -7.22 -13.27 -2.54
C ILE A 288 -6.90 -14.31 -3.61
N TYR A 289 -6.07 -13.89 -4.57
CA TYR A 289 -5.66 -14.72 -5.68
C TYR A 289 -4.52 -15.67 -5.27
N LEU A 290 -4.82 -16.97 -5.26
CA LEU A 290 -3.90 -18.05 -4.90
C LEU A 290 -3.52 -18.83 -6.17
N PHE A 291 -2.35 -18.52 -6.74
CA PHE A 291 -1.90 -19.07 -8.02
C PHE A 291 -0.85 -20.18 -7.84
N LYS A 292 -0.56 -20.92 -8.93
CA LYS A 292 0.44 -22.01 -8.96
C LYS A 292 0.14 -23.18 -8.01
N ASP A 293 -1.14 -23.43 -7.76
CA ASP A 293 -1.59 -24.56 -6.98
C ASP A 293 -2.85 -25.16 -7.63
N ASP A 294 -2.70 -26.31 -8.29
CA ASP A 294 -3.76 -26.95 -9.07
C ASP A 294 -4.86 -27.55 -8.18
N ALA A 295 -4.58 -27.75 -6.89
CA ALA A 295 -5.55 -28.18 -5.88
C ALA A 295 -6.48 -27.04 -5.43
N ILE A 296 -6.20 -25.80 -5.83
CA ILE A 296 -7.00 -24.64 -5.48
C ILE A 296 -7.95 -24.32 -6.63
N GLU A 297 -9.24 -24.39 -6.34
CA GLU A 297 -10.31 -24.11 -7.27
C GLU A 297 -10.41 -22.60 -7.57
N PRO A 298 -10.94 -22.19 -8.73
CA PRO A 298 -11.09 -20.78 -9.09
C PRO A 298 -11.84 -19.96 -8.02
N ARG A 299 -12.79 -20.61 -7.35
CA ARG A 299 -13.50 -20.12 -6.16
C ARG A 299 -13.48 -21.26 -5.14
N HIS A 300 -12.51 -21.25 -4.23
CA HIS A 300 -12.24 -22.40 -3.36
C HIS A 300 -12.84 -22.22 -1.97
N ALA A 301 -12.60 -21.07 -1.33
CA ALA A 301 -13.15 -20.77 0.00
C ALA A 301 -13.62 -19.31 0.10
N LEU A 302 -14.48 -19.04 1.06
CA LEU A 302 -14.96 -17.70 1.40
C LEU A 302 -14.62 -17.42 2.86
N ILE A 303 -14.08 -16.23 3.14
CA ILE A 303 -14.07 -15.69 4.50
C ILE A 303 -15.21 -14.69 4.61
N VAL A 304 -16.15 -14.94 5.51
CA VAL A 304 -17.36 -14.14 5.73
C VAL A 304 -17.26 -13.43 7.08
N ASN A 305 -17.32 -12.10 7.07
CA ASN A 305 -17.37 -11.27 8.27
C ASN A 305 -18.83 -11.00 8.66
N ARG A 306 -19.28 -11.56 9.78
CA ARG A 306 -20.60 -11.34 10.36
C ARG A 306 -20.51 -10.48 11.62
N GLY A 307 -20.25 -9.18 11.42
CA GLY A 307 -20.21 -8.21 12.52
C GLY A 307 -19.03 -8.40 13.46
N GLY A 308 -17.85 -8.71 12.92
CA GLY A 308 -16.61 -8.94 13.69
C GLY A 308 -16.33 -10.41 14.00
N ARG A 309 -17.29 -11.31 13.74
CA ARG A 309 -17.06 -12.77 13.72
C ARG A 309 -16.72 -13.21 12.31
N PHE A 310 -15.54 -13.79 12.13
CA PHE A 310 -15.10 -14.28 10.83
C PHE A 310 -15.36 -15.77 10.74
N GLU A 311 -15.99 -16.18 9.65
CA GLU A 311 -16.30 -17.57 9.33
C GLU A 311 -15.60 -17.93 8.02
N ILE A 312 -15.13 -19.16 7.89
CA ILE A 312 -14.64 -19.71 6.63
C ILE A 312 -15.59 -20.77 6.10
N GLU A 313 -15.90 -20.69 4.81
CA GLU A 313 -16.78 -21.59 4.08
C GLU A 313 -16.05 -22.20 2.89
N ASP A 314 -16.00 -23.53 2.81
CA ASP A 314 -15.51 -24.24 1.62
C ASP A 314 -16.58 -24.22 0.53
N CYS A 315 -16.19 -23.97 -0.72
CA CYS A 315 -17.10 -23.92 -1.87
C CYS A 315 -17.45 -25.32 -2.44
N SER A 316 -17.49 -26.35 -1.58
CA SER A 316 -17.65 -27.76 -1.97
C SER A 316 -16.57 -28.21 -2.94
N THR A 317 -15.33 -27.88 -2.61
CA THR A 317 -14.16 -28.14 -3.46
C THR A 317 -13.69 -29.58 -3.32
N PRO A 318 -13.10 -30.20 -4.38
CA PRO A 318 -12.64 -31.59 -4.31
C PRO A 318 -11.54 -31.81 -3.27
N ASP A 319 -10.63 -30.85 -3.16
CA ASP A 319 -9.49 -30.91 -2.23
C ASP A 319 -9.85 -30.47 -0.81
N GLY A 320 -10.95 -29.74 -0.62
CA GLY A 320 -11.43 -29.24 0.65
C GLY A 320 -10.58 -28.14 1.29
N THR A 321 -11.21 -27.44 2.23
CA THR A 321 -10.57 -26.44 3.09
C THR A 321 -10.31 -27.02 4.47
N TYR A 322 -9.14 -26.75 5.04
CA TYR A 322 -8.76 -27.24 6.37
C TYR A 322 -8.44 -26.07 7.30
N VAL A 323 -8.88 -26.15 8.55
CA VAL A 323 -8.56 -25.18 9.60
C VAL A 323 -7.90 -25.93 10.77
N ASN A 324 -6.68 -25.53 11.13
CA ASN A 324 -5.85 -26.20 12.14
C ASN A 324 -5.76 -27.71 11.92
N GLY A 325 -5.66 -28.09 10.64
CA GLY A 325 -5.57 -29.46 10.16
C GLY A 325 -6.87 -30.28 10.22
N ILE A 326 -8.01 -29.64 10.46
CA ILE A 326 -9.32 -30.29 10.45
C ILE A 326 -10.04 -29.89 9.17
N PRO A 327 -10.54 -30.84 8.34
CA PRO A 327 -11.35 -30.49 7.17
C PRO A 327 -12.66 -29.84 7.62
N VAL A 328 -13.01 -28.72 7.00
CA VAL A 328 -14.20 -27.94 7.33
C VAL A 328 -15.01 -27.62 6.09
N THR A 329 -16.33 -27.69 6.22
CA THR A 329 -17.26 -27.09 5.25
C THR A 329 -17.63 -25.66 5.66
N HIS A 330 -17.77 -25.44 6.97
CA HIS A 330 -17.99 -24.14 7.61
C HIS A 330 -17.40 -24.17 9.02
N THR A 331 -16.68 -23.12 9.43
CA THR A 331 -16.29 -22.91 10.83
C THR A 331 -16.03 -21.43 11.15
N ILE A 332 -16.10 -21.06 12.43
CA ILE A 332 -15.67 -19.75 12.92
C ILE A 332 -14.14 -19.75 13.05
N LEU A 333 -13.50 -18.72 12.52
CA LEU A 333 -12.06 -18.49 12.63
C LEU A 333 -11.71 -17.77 13.94
N GLN A 334 -10.68 -18.25 14.61
CA GLN A 334 -10.02 -17.63 15.76
C GLN A 334 -8.68 -17.00 15.35
N ASP A 335 -8.17 -16.09 16.19
CA ASP A 335 -6.87 -15.49 15.92
C ASP A 335 -5.80 -16.58 15.90
N LYS A 336 -4.91 -16.53 14.91
CA LYS A 336 -3.85 -17.51 14.65
C LYS A 336 -4.29 -18.85 14.06
N ASP A 337 -5.56 -18.99 13.68
CA ASP A 337 -5.99 -20.17 12.94
C ASP A 337 -5.23 -20.32 11.63
N GLN A 338 -4.77 -21.54 11.38
CA GLN A 338 -4.11 -21.92 10.13
C GLN A 338 -5.12 -22.48 9.15
N ILE A 339 -5.27 -21.81 8.02
CA ILE A 339 -6.12 -22.21 6.90
C ILE A 339 -5.24 -22.84 5.83
N VAL A 340 -5.54 -24.09 5.46
CA VAL A 340 -4.83 -24.82 4.40
C VAL A 340 -5.77 -25.03 3.22
N LEU A 341 -5.32 -24.61 2.04
CA LEU A 341 -5.99 -24.72 0.75
C LEU A 341 -4.97 -25.31 -0.24
N GLY A 342 -5.15 -26.56 -0.66
CA GLY A 342 -4.13 -27.27 -1.43
C GLY A 342 -2.79 -27.34 -0.69
N LYS A 343 -1.74 -26.74 -1.27
CA LYS A 343 -0.39 -26.62 -0.69
C LYS A 343 -0.14 -25.26 -0.03
N THR A 344 -1.11 -24.34 -0.13
CA THR A 344 -1.03 -22.99 0.43
C THR A 344 -1.48 -22.99 1.88
N VAL A 345 -0.69 -22.34 2.75
CA VAL A 345 -0.99 -22.21 4.18
C VAL A 345 -1.10 -20.73 4.49
N LEU A 346 -2.22 -20.34 5.10
CA LEU A 346 -2.53 -18.99 5.51
C LEU A 346 -2.76 -18.96 7.03
N GLU A 347 -2.23 -17.96 7.72
CA GLU A 347 -2.57 -17.69 9.12
C GLU A 347 -3.58 -16.55 9.16
N PHE A 348 -4.74 -16.79 9.76
CA PHE A 348 -5.73 -15.76 10.00
C PHE A 348 -5.35 -14.94 11.24
N SER A 349 -5.55 -13.62 11.16
CA SER A 349 -5.47 -12.77 12.34
C SER A 349 -6.48 -11.64 12.26
N PHE A 350 -6.95 -11.20 13.42
CA PHE A 350 -7.82 -10.04 13.52
C PHE A 350 -7.46 -9.20 14.75
N LYS A 351 -7.78 -7.90 14.68
CA LYS A 351 -7.63 -6.98 15.78
C LYS A 351 -8.88 -7.10 16.64
N GLU A 352 -8.74 -7.66 17.83
CA GLU A 352 -9.80 -7.69 18.82
C GLU A 352 -10.14 -6.24 19.19
N ASN A 353 -11.39 -5.82 18.95
CA ASN A 353 -11.84 -4.53 19.44
C ASN A 353 -12.03 -4.67 20.94
N THR A 354 -11.04 -4.26 21.73
CA THR A 354 -11.23 -3.99 23.16
C THR A 354 -12.23 -2.84 23.25
N ASN A 355 -13.51 -3.19 23.46
CA ASN A 355 -14.55 -2.23 23.83
C ASN A 355 -14.41 -1.85 25.30
#